data_AF-A0A662S1M9-F1
#
_entry.id   AF-A0A662S1M9-F1
#
_cell.length_a   1.000
_cell.length_b   1.000
_cell.length_c   1.000
_cell.angle_alpha   90.00
_cell.angle_beta   90.00
_cell.angle_gamma   90.00
#
_symmetry.space_group_name_H-M   'P 1'
#
loop_
_entity.id
_entity.type
_entity.pdbx_description
1 polymer ?
#
loop_
_entity_poly.entity_id
_entity_poly.type
_entity_poly.pdbx_seq_one_letter_code
_entity_poly.pdbx_strand_id
1 'polypeptide(L)'
;MLGKRTLIVGDVGSGKTRYTAKILKSLLLSREEVTVIDMGPEKRGVGLSLTRYVDIPSWVRYLRPKSLRAPRLEGRDANEVLRLAKYNSEVIRPFLLRYLEEPTPILVINDLSIYLQAGPIEDILDCIRASSTFLGNAYYGSSLAEDKGSEISDRERVLVEEFMREMDYVVFLVRYLEG
;
A
#
# COMPACT_ATOMS: atom_id res chain seq x y z
N MET A 1 -3.61 7.61 -17.08
CA MET A 1 -3.87 6.77 -15.88
C MET A 1 -5.35 6.65 -15.57
N LEU A 2 -6.22 7.59 -15.95
CA LEU A 2 -7.67 7.37 -15.85
C LEU A 2 -8.09 6.11 -16.60
N GLY A 3 -8.99 5.34 -16.00
CA GLY A 3 -9.48 4.06 -16.51
C GLY A 3 -8.44 2.93 -16.49
N LYS A 4 -7.36 3.09 -15.72
CA LYS A 4 -6.25 2.13 -15.64
C LYS A 4 -5.90 1.78 -14.21
N ARG A 5 -5.39 0.56 -14.03
CA ARG A 5 -4.90 0.00 -12.76
C ARG A 5 -3.38 -0.01 -12.78
N THR A 6 -2.76 0.75 -11.88
CA THR A 6 -1.31 0.88 -11.82
C THR A 6 -0.79 0.50 -10.43
N LEU A 7 0.22 -0.37 -10.38
CA LEU A 7 0.95 -0.69 -9.16
C LEU A 7 2.41 -0.23 -9.26
N ILE A 8 2.86 0.52 -8.26
CA ILE A 8 4.25 0.94 -8.14
C ILE A 8 4.96 0.07 -7.11
N VAL A 9 6.06 -0.55 -7.50
CA VAL A 9 6.81 -1.50 -6.66
C VAL A 9 8.28 -1.13 -6.57
N GLY A 10 8.97 -1.68 -5.57
CA GLY A 10 10.39 -1.41 -5.32
C GLY A 10 10.77 -1.48 -3.85
N ASP A 11 12.05 -1.30 -3.56
CA ASP A 11 12.62 -1.47 -2.22
C ASP A 11 12.38 -0.24 -1.31
N VAL A 12 12.71 -0.35 -0.02
CA VAL A 12 12.72 0.76 0.93
C VAL A 12 13.56 1.90 0.38
N GLY A 13 13.01 3.12 0.44
CA GLY A 13 13.72 4.32 -0.01
C GLY A 13 13.80 4.52 -1.53
N SER A 14 13.21 3.64 -2.36
CA SER A 14 13.19 3.83 -3.83
C SER A 14 12.30 4.99 -4.32
N GLY A 15 11.59 5.67 -3.41
CA GLY A 15 10.74 6.81 -3.74
C GLY A 15 9.31 6.47 -4.14
N LYS A 16 8.84 5.23 -3.94
CA LYS A 16 7.47 4.78 -4.29
C LYS A 16 6.39 5.73 -3.79
N THR A 17 6.35 6.02 -2.49
CA THR A 17 5.36 6.93 -1.90
C THR A 17 5.39 8.32 -2.55
N ARG A 18 6.59 8.86 -2.82
CA ARG A 18 6.76 10.15 -3.52
C ARG A 18 6.22 10.09 -4.94
N TYR A 19 6.45 8.99 -5.66
CA TYR A 19 5.94 8.80 -7.02
C TYR A 19 4.43 8.61 -7.05
N THR A 20 3.88 7.83 -6.11
CA THR A 20 2.43 7.70 -5.90
C THR A 20 1.79 9.06 -5.63
N ALA A 21 2.38 9.89 -4.75
CA ALA A 21 1.90 11.23 -4.46
C ALA A 21 1.94 12.15 -5.71
N LYS A 22 2.98 12.04 -6.55
CA LYS A 22 3.07 12.79 -7.81
C LYS A 22 1.92 12.42 -8.75
N ILE A 23 1.62 11.13 -8.90
CA ILE A 23 0.52 10.67 -9.75
C ILE A 23 -0.83 11.06 -9.16
N LEU A 24 -1.01 10.92 -7.84
CA LEU A 24 -2.23 11.35 -7.15
C LEU A 24 -2.52 12.82 -7.44
N LYS A 25 -1.52 13.72 -7.39
CA LYS A 25 -1.71 15.15 -7.77
C LYS A 25 -2.30 15.30 -9.17
N SER A 26 -1.86 14.50 -10.14
CA SER A 26 -2.42 14.51 -11.48
C SER A 26 -3.84 13.95 -11.55
N LEU A 27 -4.15 12.89 -10.78
CA LEU A 27 -5.50 12.33 -10.70
C LEU A 27 -6.48 13.33 -10.08
N LEU A 28 -6.08 14.09 -9.07
CA LEU A 28 -6.92 15.10 -8.43
C LEU A 28 -7.36 16.23 -9.37
N LEU A 29 -6.69 16.40 -10.53
CA LEU A 29 -7.11 17.36 -11.56
C LEU A 29 -8.37 16.93 -12.32
N SER A 30 -8.73 15.63 -12.32
CA SER A 30 -9.95 15.16 -12.98
C SER A 30 -11.23 15.63 -12.29
N ARG A 31 -11.14 16.01 -11.00
CA ARG A 31 -12.27 16.34 -10.12
C ARG A 31 -13.30 15.22 -9.94
N GLU A 32 -12.94 13.99 -10.30
CA GLU A 32 -13.71 12.81 -9.93
C GLU A 32 -13.55 12.51 -8.43
N GLU A 33 -14.51 11.80 -7.86
CA GLU A 33 -14.43 11.36 -6.47
C GLU A 33 -13.24 10.40 -6.28
N VAL A 34 -12.43 10.69 -5.26
CA VAL A 34 -11.21 9.93 -4.96
C VAL A 34 -11.27 9.44 -3.52
N THR A 35 -10.99 8.15 -3.35
CA THR A 35 -10.68 7.55 -2.05
C THR A 35 -9.20 7.22 -1.98
N VAL A 36 -8.56 7.60 -0.89
CA VAL A 36 -7.19 7.22 -0.56
C VAL A 36 -7.22 6.37 0.71
N ILE A 37 -6.68 5.15 0.65
CA ILE A 37 -6.44 4.30 1.82
C ILE A 37 -4.94 4.29 2.08
N ASP A 38 -4.51 4.96 3.15
CA ASP A 38 -3.09 5.14 3.44
C ASP A 38 -2.64 4.19 4.56
N MET A 39 -1.96 3.10 4.16
CA MET A 39 -1.49 2.04 5.05
C MET A 39 -0.01 2.20 5.46
N GLY A 40 0.63 3.32 5.13
CA GLY A 40 2.04 3.55 5.45
C GLY A 40 2.29 3.74 6.95
N PRO A 41 3.01 2.84 7.65
CA PRO A 41 3.27 2.94 9.08
C PRO A 41 4.19 4.13 9.42
N GLU A 42 3.82 4.99 10.38
CA GLU A 42 4.63 6.17 10.74
C GLU A 42 5.85 5.83 11.64
N LYS A 43 6.57 4.74 11.35
CA LYS A 43 7.71 4.30 12.18
C LYS A 43 9.02 4.26 11.40
N ARG A 44 10.03 4.90 11.98
CA ARG A 44 11.46 4.81 11.60
C ARG A 44 11.73 5.01 10.08
N GLY A 45 10.92 5.82 9.40
CA GLY A 45 11.13 6.17 7.98
C GLY A 45 10.74 5.08 6.96
N VAL A 46 10.12 3.98 7.40
CA VAL A 46 9.63 2.91 6.51
C VAL A 46 8.12 3.05 6.35
N GLY A 47 7.65 3.14 5.10
CA GLY A 47 6.23 3.30 4.78
C GLY A 47 5.72 4.69 5.15
N LEU A 48 5.86 5.65 4.24
CA LEU A 48 5.57 7.05 4.54
C LEU A 48 4.12 7.37 4.19
N SER A 49 3.48 8.20 5.01
CA SER A 49 2.18 8.80 4.66
C SER A 49 2.29 9.62 3.37
N LEU A 50 1.29 9.52 2.50
CA LEU A 50 1.16 10.37 1.31
C LEU A 50 1.10 11.85 1.67
N THR A 51 0.55 12.20 2.84
CA THR A 51 0.45 13.59 3.32
C THR A 51 1.80 14.27 3.53
N ARG A 52 2.91 13.54 3.51
CA ARG A 52 4.26 14.12 3.51
C ARG A 52 4.67 14.73 2.17
N TYR A 53 3.99 14.38 1.08
CA TYR A 53 4.36 14.75 -0.29
C TYR A 53 3.25 15.45 -1.07
N VAL A 54 2.00 15.34 -0.60
CA VAL A 54 0.83 15.94 -1.22
C VAL A 54 -0.16 16.43 -0.16
N ASP A 55 -0.62 17.66 -0.33
CA ASP A 55 -1.76 18.17 0.42
C ASP A 55 -3.03 17.53 -0.11
N ILE A 56 -3.78 16.86 0.77
CA ILE A 56 -5.01 16.16 0.40
C ILE A 56 -6.18 17.15 0.51
N PRO A 57 -6.88 17.47 -0.60
CA PRO A 57 -8.05 18.33 -0.56
C PRO A 57 -9.16 17.76 0.32
N SER A 58 -9.96 18.63 0.93
CA SER A 58 -11.05 18.23 1.84
C SER A 58 -12.15 17.38 1.20
N TRP A 59 -12.29 17.43 -0.11
CA TRP A 59 -13.26 16.63 -0.86
C TRP A 59 -12.77 15.19 -1.14
N VAL A 60 -11.49 14.89 -0.91
CA VAL A 60 -10.94 13.53 -1.05
C VAL A 60 -11.28 12.73 0.20
N ARG A 61 -11.84 11.54 0.00
CA ARG A 61 -12.09 10.58 1.09
C ARG A 61 -10.77 9.95 1.52
N TYR A 62 -10.14 10.51 2.54
CA TYR A 62 -8.85 10.04 3.05
C TYR A 62 -9.03 9.12 4.28
N LEU A 63 -8.76 7.84 4.09
CA LEU A 63 -8.90 6.76 5.05
C LEU A 63 -7.53 6.32 5.55
N ARG A 64 -7.23 6.59 6.82
CA ARG A 64 -5.94 6.22 7.44
C ARG A 64 -6.17 5.48 8.76
N PRO A 65 -5.82 4.18 8.84
CA PRO A 65 -5.80 3.46 10.09
C PRO A 65 -4.78 4.08 11.07
N LYS A 66 -5.16 4.16 12.34
CA LYS A 66 -4.25 4.62 13.40
C LYS A 66 -3.37 3.47 13.86
N SER A 67 -2.15 3.78 14.30
CA SER A 67 -1.27 2.87 15.05
C SER A 67 -0.79 1.61 14.32
N LEU A 68 -0.64 1.66 12.99
CA LEU A 68 -0.02 0.56 12.25
C LEU A 68 1.40 0.28 12.75
N ARG A 69 1.74 -1.01 12.78
CA ARG A 69 3.01 -1.54 13.25
C ARG A 69 3.94 -1.83 12.07
N ALA A 70 5.23 -1.92 12.34
CA ALA A 70 6.23 -2.40 11.40
C ALA A 70 6.74 -3.78 11.84
N PRO A 71 6.07 -4.90 11.46
CA PRO A 71 6.30 -6.21 12.07
C PRO A 71 7.77 -6.64 12.11
N ARG A 72 8.49 -6.51 11.00
CA ARG A 72 9.91 -6.87 10.87
C ARG A 72 10.85 -6.03 11.73
N LEU A 73 10.51 -4.76 11.95
CA LEU A 73 11.32 -3.83 12.75
C LEU A 73 11.04 -3.91 14.25
N GLU A 74 9.84 -4.34 14.62
CA GLU A 74 9.36 -4.31 16.01
C GLU A 74 9.34 -5.68 16.68
N GLY A 75 9.02 -6.75 15.95
CA GLY A 75 8.97 -8.09 16.51
C GLY A 75 10.35 -8.59 16.90
N ARG A 76 10.48 -9.31 18.00
CA ARG A 76 11.72 -9.91 18.49
C ARG A 76 11.93 -11.34 17.99
N ASP A 77 10.85 -12.00 17.60
CA ASP A 77 10.82 -13.38 17.10
C ASP A 77 9.70 -13.55 16.05
N ALA A 78 9.65 -14.71 15.38
CA ALA A 78 8.64 -15.03 14.38
C ALA A 78 7.20 -14.82 14.87
N ASN A 79 6.90 -15.27 16.09
CA ASN A 79 5.56 -15.18 16.66
C ASN A 79 5.14 -13.72 16.88
N GLU A 80 6.05 -12.87 17.35
CA GLU A 80 5.76 -11.44 17.51
C GLU A 80 5.59 -10.74 16.17
N VAL A 81 6.38 -11.09 15.16
CA VAL A 81 6.21 -10.59 13.78
C VAL A 81 4.82 -10.94 13.24
N LEU A 82 4.40 -12.21 13.36
CA LEU A 82 3.07 -12.67 12.93
C LEU A 82 1.94 -11.97 13.68
N ARG A 83 2.06 -11.80 15.01
CA ARG A 83 1.06 -11.08 15.80
C ARG A 83 0.90 -9.63 15.35
N LEU A 84 2.00 -8.95 15.05
CA LEU A 84 1.97 -7.57 14.57
C LEU A 84 1.38 -7.46 13.15
N ALA A 85 1.70 -8.40 12.27
CA ALA A 85 1.11 -8.47 10.93
C ALA A 85 -0.41 -8.71 10.99
N LYS A 86 -0.85 -9.66 11.82
CA LYS A 86 -2.27 -9.94 12.04
C LYS A 86 -3.00 -8.72 12.60
N TYR A 87 -2.41 -8.05 13.61
CA TYR A 87 -2.96 -6.81 14.14
C TYR A 87 -3.13 -5.75 13.04
N ASN A 88 -2.15 -5.56 12.16
CA ASN A 88 -2.26 -4.63 11.04
C ASN A 88 -3.43 -5.02 10.12
N SER A 89 -3.59 -6.30 9.77
CA SER A 89 -4.73 -6.72 8.92
C SER A 89 -6.09 -6.44 9.59
N GLU A 90 -6.23 -6.71 10.89
CA GLU A 90 -7.48 -6.46 11.62
C GLU A 90 -7.83 -4.97 11.69
N VAL A 91 -6.82 -4.12 11.84
CA VAL A 91 -6.98 -2.65 11.89
C VAL A 91 -7.26 -2.05 10.51
N ILE A 92 -6.69 -2.62 9.45
CA ILE A 92 -6.86 -2.13 8.07
C ILE A 92 -8.21 -2.56 7.48
N ARG A 93 -8.63 -3.80 7.73
CA ARG A 93 -9.79 -4.40 7.06
C ARG A 93 -11.08 -3.56 7.09
N PRO A 94 -11.45 -2.89 8.21
CA PRO A 94 -12.62 -2.01 8.24
C PRO A 94 -12.57 -0.85 7.23
N PHE A 95 -11.37 -0.37 6.87
CA PHE A 95 -11.22 0.72 5.88
C PHE A 95 -11.41 0.22 4.44
N LEU A 96 -11.01 -1.02 4.16
CA LEU A 96 -11.29 -1.68 2.87
C LEU A 96 -12.80 -1.92 2.72
N LEU A 97 -13.44 -2.46 3.76
CA LEU A 97 -14.90 -2.67 3.77
C LEU A 97 -15.67 -1.36 3.59
N ARG A 98 -15.25 -0.30 4.29
CA ARG A 98 -15.85 1.04 4.14
C ARG A 98 -15.73 1.59 2.71
N TYR A 99 -14.64 1.30 2.00
CA TYR A 99 -14.54 1.66 0.60
C TYR A 99 -15.52 0.84 -0.25
N LEU A 100 -15.66 -0.46 0.00
CA LEU A 100 -16.58 -1.33 -0.73
C LEU A 100 -18.07 -0.98 -0.52
N GLU A 101 -18.43 -0.43 0.65
CA GLU A 101 -19.79 0.05 0.93
C GLU A 101 -20.16 1.25 0.05
N GLU A 102 -19.20 2.12 -0.26
CA GLU A 102 -19.38 3.34 -1.03
C GLU A 102 -18.15 3.60 -1.90
N PRO A 103 -17.99 2.85 -3.01
CA PRO A 103 -16.80 2.92 -3.83
C PRO A 103 -16.78 4.21 -4.64
N THR A 104 -15.61 4.85 -4.66
CA THR A 104 -15.33 5.97 -5.58
C THR A 104 -14.64 5.46 -6.85
N PRO A 105 -14.83 6.12 -8.00
CA PRO A 105 -14.26 5.71 -9.29
C PRO A 105 -12.73 5.68 -9.28
N ILE A 106 -12.08 6.55 -8.49
CA ILE A 106 -10.64 6.54 -8.29
C ILE A 106 -10.32 6.02 -6.89
N LEU A 107 -9.52 4.95 -6.82
CA LEU A 107 -8.99 4.39 -5.59
C LEU A 107 -7.46 4.49 -5.58
N VAL A 108 -6.91 5.01 -4.49
CA VAL A 108 -5.47 4.99 -4.23
C VAL A 108 -5.17 4.24 -2.94
N ILE A 109 -4.25 3.26 -2.98
CA ILE A 109 -3.79 2.55 -1.79
C ILE A 109 -2.27 2.74 -1.64
N ASN A 110 -1.85 3.32 -0.52
CA ASN A 110 -0.44 3.47 -0.17
C ASN A 110 0.00 2.34 0.77
N ASP A 111 1.16 1.75 0.48
CA ASP A 111 1.81 0.66 1.20
C ASP A 111 0.93 -0.58 1.41
N LEU A 112 0.28 -1.05 0.34
CA LEU A 112 -0.67 -2.17 0.40
C LEU A 112 -0.07 -3.48 0.91
N SER A 113 1.25 -3.65 0.76
CA SER A 113 1.95 -4.86 1.16
C SER A 113 1.91 -5.10 2.68
N ILE A 114 1.68 -4.04 3.47
CA ILE A 114 1.44 -4.15 4.93
C ILE A 114 0.21 -5.01 5.23
N TYR A 115 -0.85 -4.89 4.43
CA TYR A 115 -2.03 -5.73 4.59
C TYR A 115 -1.74 -7.18 4.22
N LEU A 116 -1.01 -7.40 3.13
CA LEU A 116 -0.74 -8.73 2.57
C LEU A 116 0.10 -9.63 3.45
N GLN A 117 0.81 -9.07 4.44
CA GLN A 117 1.57 -9.85 5.42
C GLN A 117 0.69 -10.81 6.24
N ALA A 118 -0.61 -10.51 6.43
CA ALA A 118 -1.53 -11.40 7.14
C ALA A 118 -2.99 -11.38 6.65
N GLY A 119 -3.38 -10.37 5.87
CA GLY A 119 -4.72 -10.23 5.32
C GLY A 119 -4.99 -11.15 4.12
N PRO A 120 -6.27 -11.41 3.81
CA PRO A 120 -6.69 -12.07 2.57
C PRO A 120 -6.48 -11.14 1.37
N ILE A 121 -6.05 -11.71 0.23
CA ILE A 121 -5.75 -10.92 -0.97
C ILE A 121 -7.02 -10.33 -1.60
N GLU A 122 -8.13 -11.05 -1.47
CA GLU A 122 -9.44 -10.78 -2.02
C GLU A 122 -9.99 -9.43 -1.55
N ASP A 123 -9.76 -9.06 -0.28
CA ASP A 123 -10.25 -7.79 0.26
C ASP A 123 -9.70 -6.58 -0.54
N ILE A 124 -8.45 -6.64 -1.01
CA ILE A 124 -7.87 -5.58 -1.85
C ILE A 124 -8.28 -5.76 -3.32
N LEU A 125 -8.32 -6.99 -3.85
CA LEU A 125 -8.75 -7.24 -5.23
C LEU A 125 -10.17 -6.75 -5.48
N ASP A 126 -11.08 -6.96 -4.54
CA ASP A 126 -12.46 -6.51 -4.64
C ASP A 126 -12.53 -4.97 -4.63
N CYS A 127 -11.70 -4.29 -3.83
CA CYS A 127 -11.58 -2.84 -3.87
C CYS A 127 -11.08 -2.36 -5.24
N ILE A 128 -10.07 -3.01 -5.82
CA ILE A 128 -9.54 -2.65 -7.14
C ILE A 128 -10.61 -2.83 -8.22
N ARG A 129 -11.36 -3.94 -8.17
CA ARG A 129 -12.44 -4.25 -9.13
C ARG A 129 -13.61 -3.28 -9.04
N ALA A 130 -13.93 -2.78 -7.85
CA ALA A 130 -14.97 -1.77 -7.64
C ALA A 130 -14.56 -0.37 -8.13
N SER A 131 -13.26 -0.13 -8.34
CA SER A 131 -12.73 1.13 -8.88
C SER A 131 -12.62 1.11 -10.41
N SER A 132 -12.82 2.27 -11.05
CA SER A 132 -12.52 2.45 -12.48
C SER A 132 -11.04 2.76 -12.73
N THR A 133 -10.41 3.48 -11.79
CA THR A 133 -8.99 3.81 -11.80
C THR A 133 -8.37 3.39 -10.47
N PHE A 134 -7.28 2.63 -10.51
CA PHE A 134 -6.54 2.22 -9.32
C PHE A 134 -5.09 2.69 -9.38
N LEU A 135 -4.60 3.21 -8.25
CA LEU A 135 -3.19 3.50 -8.02
C LEU A 135 -2.74 2.89 -6.70
N GLY A 136 -1.87 1.88 -6.76
CA GLY A 136 -1.26 1.25 -5.60
C GLY A 136 0.23 1.52 -5.51
N ASN A 137 0.79 1.42 -4.31
CA ASN A 137 2.19 1.01 -4.17
C ASN A 137 2.38 -0.12 -3.16
N ALA A 138 3.45 -0.87 -3.34
CA ALA A 138 3.81 -2.01 -2.50
C ALA A 138 5.32 -2.09 -2.30
N TYR A 139 5.76 -2.63 -1.17
CA TYR A 139 7.14 -3.08 -1.02
C TYR A 139 7.40 -4.29 -1.94
N TYR A 140 8.50 -4.22 -2.69
CA TYR A 140 9.01 -5.33 -3.50
C TYR A 140 10.53 -5.17 -3.60
N GLY A 141 11.24 -5.76 -2.63
CA GLY A 141 12.68 -5.61 -2.49
C GLY A 141 13.26 -6.61 -1.50
N SER A 142 14.53 -6.40 -1.13
CA SER A 142 15.27 -7.28 -0.21
C SER A 142 15.70 -6.60 1.09
N SER A 143 15.58 -5.27 1.21
CA SER A 143 16.04 -4.54 2.42
C SER A 143 15.32 -4.93 3.71
N LEU A 144 14.13 -5.53 3.61
CA LEU A 144 13.33 -6.06 4.71
C LEU A 144 13.09 -7.57 4.56
N ALA A 145 14.03 -8.31 3.96
CA ALA A 145 13.90 -9.76 3.80
C ALA A 145 13.91 -10.50 5.15
N GLU A 146 14.74 -10.04 6.11
CA GLU A 146 14.81 -10.62 7.46
C GLU A 146 13.49 -10.44 8.22
N ASP A 147 12.78 -11.55 8.44
CA ASP A 147 11.48 -11.60 9.11
C ASP A 147 11.47 -12.52 10.34
N LYS A 148 12.65 -12.93 10.80
CA LYS A 148 12.86 -13.79 11.98
C LYS A 148 12.27 -15.18 11.85
N GLY A 149 12.12 -15.67 10.61
CA GLY A 149 11.56 -16.99 10.32
C GLY A 149 10.03 -17.01 10.39
N SER A 150 9.37 -15.88 10.14
CA SER A 150 7.90 -15.79 10.14
C SER A 150 7.27 -16.02 8.78
N GLU A 151 8.07 -16.07 7.71
CA GLU A 151 7.65 -16.27 6.32
C GLU A 151 6.73 -15.16 5.76
N ILE A 152 6.57 -14.05 6.49
CA ILE A 152 5.75 -12.93 6.01
C ILE A 152 6.39 -12.23 4.81
N SER A 153 7.72 -12.27 4.66
CA SER A 153 8.42 -11.69 3.51
C SER A 153 8.10 -12.46 2.22
N ASP A 154 8.08 -13.79 2.29
CA ASP A 154 7.77 -14.64 1.13
C ASP A 154 6.30 -14.55 0.77
N ARG A 155 5.40 -14.60 1.77
CA ARG A 155 3.97 -14.35 1.58
C ARG A 155 3.73 -12.99 0.92
N GLU A 156 4.30 -11.91 1.47
CA GLU A 156 4.15 -10.56 0.94
C GLU A 156 4.59 -10.50 -0.53
N ARG A 157 5.73 -11.11 -0.86
CA ARG A 157 6.26 -11.14 -2.22
C ARG A 157 5.31 -11.85 -3.19
N VAL A 158 4.87 -13.07 -2.85
CA VAL A 158 3.99 -13.88 -3.70
C VAL A 158 2.69 -13.14 -3.97
N LEU A 159 2.06 -12.58 -2.94
CA LEU A 159 0.79 -11.87 -3.10
C LEU A 159 0.95 -10.56 -3.88
N VAL A 160 2.06 -9.83 -3.71
CA VAL A 160 2.37 -8.66 -4.54
C VAL A 160 2.55 -9.07 -6.01
N GLU A 161 3.20 -10.20 -6.30
CA GLU A 161 3.34 -10.74 -7.65
C GLU A 161 1.99 -11.19 -8.25
N GLU A 162 1.07 -11.67 -7.43
CA GLU A 162 -0.32 -11.93 -7.85
C GLU A 162 -1.03 -10.62 -8.21
N PHE A 163 -0.90 -9.56 -7.39
CA PHE A 163 -1.46 -8.24 -7.72
C PHE A 163 -0.92 -7.70 -9.04
N MET A 164 0.38 -7.86 -9.31
CA MET A 164 0.99 -7.38 -10.56
C MET A 164 0.26 -7.90 -11.80
N ARG A 165 -0.28 -9.12 -11.76
CA ARG A 165 -0.98 -9.76 -12.89
C ARG A 165 -2.34 -9.14 -13.18
N GLU A 166 -2.95 -8.47 -12.19
CA GLU A 166 -4.26 -7.83 -12.31
C GLU A 166 -4.16 -6.35 -12.75
N MET A 167 -2.94 -5.83 -12.92
CA MET A 167 -2.68 -4.43 -13.27
C MET A 167 -2.54 -4.23 -14.77
N ASP A 168 -3.00 -3.09 -15.28
CA ASP A 168 -2.63 -2.63 -16.62
C ASP A 168 -1.15 -2.25 -16.69
N TYR A 169 -0.63 -1.66 -15.61
CA TYR A 169 0.76 -1.18 -15.53
C TYR A 169 1.40 -1.54 -14.20
N VAL A 170 2.61 -2.09 -14.26
CA VAL A 170 3.49 -2.28 -13.10
C VAL A 170 4.73 -1.42 -13.29
N VAL A 171 4.97 -0.50 -12.36
CA VAL A 171 6.12 0.42 -12.40
C VAL A 171 7.15 -0.02 -11.36
N PHE A 172 8.30 -0.49 -11.82
CA PHE A 172 9.43 -0.84 -10.97
C PHE A 172 10.30 0.39 -10.71
N LEU A 173 10.42 0.78 -9.44
CA LEU A 173 11.37 1.81 -9.01
C LEU A 173 12.61 1.16 -8.40
N VAL A 174 13.73 1.36 -9.08
CA VAL A 174 15.06 0.96 -8.60
C VAL A 174 15.72 2.12 -7.88
N ARG A 175 16.44 1.80 -6.79
CA ARG A 175 17.31 2.77 -6.14
C ARG A 175 18.58 2.89 -6.99
N TYR A 176 18.85 4.06 -7.55
CA TYR A 176 20.18 4.32 -8.09
C TYR A 176 21.14 4.37 -6.90
N LEU A 177 22.16 3.52 -6.93
CA LEU A 177 23.31 3.69 -6.06
C LEU A 177 23.98 5.00 -6.53
N GLU A 178 23.87 6.05 -5.73
CA GLU A 178 24.80 7.17 -5.89
C GLU A 178 26.20 6.60 -5.61
N GLY A 179 27.03 6.60 -6.65
CA GLY A 179 28.44 6.21 -6.57
C GLY A 179 29.30 7.30 -5.95
#